data_AF-A0A0A2VIB0-F1
#
_entry.id   AF-A0A0A2VIB0-F1
#
_cell.length_a   1.000
_cell.length_b   1.000
_cell.length_c   1.000
_cell.angle_alpha   90.00
_cell.angle_beta   90.00
_cell.angle_gamma   90.00
#
_symmetry.space_group_name_H-M   'P 1'
#
loop_
_entity.id
_entity.type
_entity.pdbx_description
1 polymer ?
#
loop_
_entity_poly.entity_id
_entity_poly.type
_entity_poly.pdbx_seq_one_letter_code
_entity_poly.pdbx_strand_id
1 'polypeptide(L)'
;MPSPAILLNSQPAEMPDPGLFSDKLVSADVAAALPPGYRMRALRRSDYATGFLECLRVLTTVGDIAEADFQRQYDEMQAQPGSYYIMVIEDAARKENAVVATGALIVERKFIHSLGKVGHIEDIAVAQDQQGKKLGLRLIQALDHVAASVGCYKTILDCSEANEGFYIKCGFRRAGLEMAHYHEGPKSKVTLTPTPQKEEERKKMGISYDALSDNLRDWALRQSVFFVASAPLRGRHINVSPKGLPESSLAVLGPNQVAYVDSMGSGCETICHVRENGRVTMLFCSFDKTPRILRLYCTGSVTESDRPEFHTWLQKMGDKELVGARAVIVLNIFKVQVSCGFGVPLLALDSDPTLDEPKPCLLTRPRLEEFARYAVDRGQTLEHQQKWNSSSLDGLPGLHTALRAGGHSVFWAECMNWCDSNVVCHISDAGQAKRQEHKIAGVLPAIIYFTCSCATTLSSPRQKLAISDAFNVYQETNR
;
A
#
# COMPACT_ATOMS: atom_id res chain seq x y z
N MET A 1 -51.94 58.30 -32.53
CA MET A 1 -51.49 58.26 -31.11
C MET A 1 -51.22 56.80 -30.76
N PRO A 2 -49.98 56.32 -30.75
CA PRO A 2 -49.67 55.00 -30.20
C PRO A 2 -49.51 55.08 -28.68
N SER A 3 -49.99 54.04 -28.01
CA SER A 3 -49.95 53.84 -26.55
C SER A 3 -48.51 53.64 -26.04
N PRO A 4 -48.14 54.09 -24.84
CA PRO A 4 -46.77 53.95 -24.33
C PRO A 4 -46.51 52.51 -23.87
N ALA A 5 -45.41 51.94 -24.36
CA ALA A 5 -44.88 50.67 -23.86
C ALA A 5 -44.28 50.88 -22.46
N ILE A 6 -44.80 50.15 -21.48
CA ILE A 6 -44.21 50.04 -20.14
C ILE A 6 -43.04 49.05 -20.23
N LEU A 7 -41.82 49.56 -20.08
CA LEU A 7 -40.61 48.76 -19.86
C LEU A 7 -40.66 48.14 -18.46
N LEU A 8 -41.08 46.88 -18.38
CA LEU A 8 -40.85 46.02 -17.21
C LEU A 8 -39.39 45.53 -17.25
N ASN A 9 -38.49 46.34 -16.70
CA ASN A 9 -37.15 45.90 -16.34
C ASN A 9 -37.18 45.38 -14.91
N SER A 10 -37.66 44.15 -14.71
CA SER A 10 -37.49 43.44 -13.44
C SER A 10 -36.41 42.39 -13.65
N GLN A 11 -35.18 42.72 -13.27
CA GLN A 11 -34.18 41.70 -12.97
C GLN A 11 -34.77 40.79 -11.88
N PRO A 12 -34.72 39.45 -12.03
CA PRO A 12 -35.14 38.56 -10.95
C PRO A 12 -34.25 38.85 -9.73
N ALA A 13 -34.88 39.13 -8.58
CA ALA A 13 -34.16 39.23 -7.32
C ALA A 13 -33.38 37.92 -7.10
N GLU A 14 -32.08 38.03 -6.82
CA GLU A 14 -31.24 36.87 -6.48
C GLU A 14 -31.92 36.08 -5.36
N MET A 15 -32.26 34.83 -5.67
CA MET A 15 -32.75 33.88 -4.66
C MET A 15 -31.66 33.75 -3.59
N PRO A 16 -32.03 33.74 -2.29
CA PRO A 16 -31.06 33.46 -1.25
C PRO A 16 -30.47 32.06 -1.47
N ASP A 17 -29.14 31.96 -1.44
CA ASP A 17 -28.38 30.71 -1.52
C ASP A 17 -27.87 30.33 -0.12
N PRO A 18 -28.75 29.79 0.75
CA PRO A 18 -28.40 29.46 2.12
C PRO A 18 -27.38 28.34 2.17
N GLY A 19 -26.52 28.36 3.19
CA GLY A 19 -25.66 27.23 3.49
C GLY A 19 -26.47 26.01 3.96
N LEU A 20 -25.86 24.83 3.84
CA LEU A 20 -26.43 23.54 4.24
C LEU A 20 -26.81 23.51 5.74
N PHE A 21 -26.11 24.32 6.54
CA PHE A 21 -26.44 24.60 7.93
C PHE A 21 -26.19 26.08 8.25
N SER A 22 -26.64 26.51 9.43
CA SER A 22 -26.49 27.89 9.88
C SER A 22 -25.01 28.27 10.08
N ASP A 23 -24.58 29.35 9.42
CA ASP A 23 -23.22 29.92 9.57
C ASP A 23 -22.90 30.31 11.04
N LYS A 24 -23.91 30.44 11.92
CA LYS A 24 -23.71 30.68 13.36
C LYS A 24 -22.98 29.54 14.07
N LEU A 25 -22.97 28.33 13.50
CA LEU A 25 -22.23 27.19 14.05
C LEU A 25 -20.74 27.22 13.66
N VAL A 26 -20.34 28.08 12.73
CA VAL A 26 -18.93 28.27 12.39
C VAL A 26 -18.27 29.06 13.52
N SER A 27 -17.23 28.49 14.13
CA SER A 27 -16.49 29.15 15.21
C SER A 27 -15.91 30.48 14.74
N ALA A 28 -16.29 31.58 15.39
CA ALA A 28 -15.78 32.92 15.08
C ALA A 28 -14.26 33.01 15.26
N ASP A 29 -13.71 32.38 16.31
CA ASP A 29 -12.28 32.36 16.59
C ASP A 29 -11.51 31.59 15.51
N VAL A 30 -12.03 30.45 15.06
CA VAL A 30 -11.40 29.66 14.00
C VAL A 30 -11.47 30.39 12.66
N ALA A 31 -12.61 31.01 12.34
CA ALA A 31 -12.80 31.80 11.14
C ALA A 31 -11.86 33.03 11.12
N ALA A 32 -11.69 33.72 12.25
CA ALA A 32 -10.76 34.85 12.38
C ALA A 32 -9.28 34.43 12.28
N ALA A 33 -8.97 33.16 12.56
CA ALA A 33 -7.62 32.61 12.49
C ALA A 33 -7.21 32.09 11.09
N LEU A 34 -8.07 32.28 10.08
CA LEU A 34 -7.73 32.04 8.68
C LEU A 34 -6.77 33.12 8.15
N PRO A 35 -5.92 32.79 7.16
CA PRO A 35 -5.14 33.82 6.48
C PRO A 35 -6.05 34.87 5.81
N PRO A 36 -5.58 36.11 5.64
CA PRO A 36 -6.34 37.14 4.92
C PRO A 36 -6.74 36.69 3.52
N GLY A 37 -7.98 37.00 3.11
CA GLY A 37 -8.53 36.62 1.80
C GLY A 37 -9.25 35.27 1.77
N TYR A 38 -9.18 34.48 2.84
CA TYR A 38 -9.94 33.23 2.95
C TYR A 38 -11.21 33.40 3.77
N ARG A 39 -12.27 32.67 3.38
CA ARG A 39 -13.54 32.65 4.10
C ARG A 39 -14.01 31.22 4.32
N MET A 40 -14.38 30.90 5.56
CA MET A 40 -15.02 29.62 5.91
C MET A 40 -16.52 29.79 6.03
N ARG A 41 -17.29 28.83 5.50
CA ARG A 41 -18.76 28.83 5.55
C ARG A 41 -19.33 27.43 5.28
N ALA A 42 -20.63 27.27 5.52
CA ALA A 42 -21.33 26.06 5.11
C ALA A 42 -21.36 25.91 3.57
N LEU A 43 -21.39 24.66 3.09
CA LEU A 43 -21.59 24.30 1.69
C LEU A 43 -22.92 24.85 1.18
N ARG A 44 -22.94 25.40 -0.02
CA ARG A 44 -24.13 25.93 -0.68
C ARG A 44 -24.52 25.09 -1.88
N ARG A 45 -25.76 25.24 -2.31
CA ARG A 45 -26.26 24.56 -3.52
C ARG A 45 -25.54 25.06 -4.77
N SER A 46 -25.12 26.32 -4.80
CA SER A 46 -24.35 26.88 -5.91
C SER A 46 -22.89 26.45 -5.97
N ASP A 47 -22.36 25.77 -4.94
CA ASP A 47 -20.94 25.41 -4.88
C ASP A 47 -20.50 24.35 -5.89
N TYR A 48 -21.46 23.79 -6.63
CA TYR A 48 -21.16 23.07 -7.87
C TYR A 48 -20.30 23.90 -8.83
N ALA A 49 -20.61 25.19 -8.98
CA ALA A 49 -19.93 26.08 -9.91
C ALA A 49 -18.66 26.73 -9.32
N THR A 50 -18.37 26.52 -8.04
CA THR A 50 -17.27 27.20 -7.33
C THR A 50 -16.07 26.29 -7.07
N GLY A 51 -16.06 25.07 -7.63
CA GLY A 51 -14.93 24.14 -7.56
C GLY A 51 -14.97 23.15 -6.40
N PHE A 52 -16.14 22.92 -5.77
CA PHE A 52 -16.26 21.99 -4.65
C PHE A 52 -15.85 20.56 -5.02
N LEU A 53 -16.35 20.05 -6.16
CA LEU A 53 -16.04 18.70 -6.63
C LEU A 53 -14.57 18.59 -7.04
N GLU A 54 -14.01 19.63 -7.66
CA GLU A 54 -12.61 19.76 -8.02
C GLU A 54 -11.71 19.68 -6.79
N CYS A 55 -12.12 20.33 -5.69
CA CYS A 55 -11.42 20.25 -4.42
C CYS A 55 -11.44 18.83 -3.84
N LEU A 56 -12.54 18.08 -3.94
CA LEU A 56 -12.62 16.69 -3.44
C LEU A 56 -11.73 15.72 -4.22
N ARG A 57 -11.42 16.00 -5.49
CA ARG A 57 -10.60 15.11 -6.34
C ARG A 57 -9.16 14.91 -5.84
N VAL A 58 -8.66 15.80 -4.97
CA VAL A 58 -7.33 15.60 -4.33
C VAL A 58 -7.33 14.50 -3.27
N LEU A 59 -8.51 14.13 -2.76
CA LEU A 59 -8.67 13.11 -1.74
C LEU A 59 -8.88 11.72 -2.34
N THR A 60 -9.83 11.58 -3.27
CA THR A 60 -10.20 10.29 -3.87
C THR A 60 -10.92 10.46 -5.21
N THR A 61 -11.35 9.34 -5.80
CA THR A 61 -12.16 9.32 -7.03
C THR A 61 -13.56 9.89 -6.74
N VAL A 62 -13.92 10.99 -7.42
CA VAL A 62 -15.26 11.60 -7.34
C VAL A 62 -16.18 11.09 -8.46
N GLY A 63 -15.63 10.78 -9.64
CA GLY A 63 -16.40 10.47 -10.85
C GLY A 63 -16.89 11.71 -11.59
N ASP A 64 -17.80 11.50 -12.54
CA ASP A 64 -18.44 12.55 -13.34
C ASP A 64 -19.85 12.78 -12.81
N ILE A 65 -20.06 13.90 -12.12
CA ILE A 65 -21.32 14.26 -11.48
C ILE A 65 -21.91 15.47 -12.22
N ALA A 66 -23.10 15.29 -12.80
CA ALA A 66 -23.83 16.39 -13.41
C ALA A 66 -24.40 17.31 -12.33
N GLU A 67 -24.61 18.59 -12.67
CA GLU A 67 -25.15 19.59 -11.72
C GLU A 67 -26.47 19.13 -11.08
N ALA A 68 -27.36 18.53 -11.87
CA ALA A 68 -28.64 18.02 -11.37
C ALA A 68 -28.47 16.91 -10.32
N ASP A 69 -27.44 16.07 -10.44
CA ASP A 69 -27.14 15.02 -9.48
C ASP A 69 -26.55 15.59 -8.19
N PHE A 70 -25.66 16.59 -8.31
CA PHE A 70 -25.13 17.33 -7.16
C PHE A 70 -26.26 18.02 -6.38
N GLN A 71 -27.14 18.74 -7.07
CA GLN A 71 -28.25 19.44 -6.44
C GLN A 71 -29.24 18.47 -5.77
N ARG A 72 -29.54 17.33 -6.41
CA ARG A 72 -30.36 16.28 -5.78
C ARG A 72 -29.71 15.76 -4.50
N GLN A 73 -28.41 15.46 -4.52
CA GLN A 73 -27.70 14.98 -3.34
C GLN A 73 -27.67 16.01 -2.22
N TYR A 74 -27.50 17.30 -2.57
CA TYR A 74 -27.56 18.41 -1.64
C TYR A 74 -28.94 18.50 -0.96
N ASP A 75 -30.03 18.43 -1.75
CA ASP A 75 -31.39 18.52 -1.24
C ASP A 75 -31.72 17.34 -0.28
N GLU A 76 -31.21 16.14 -0.56
CA GLU A 76 -31.33 14.96 0.33
C GLU A 76 -30.59 15.13 1.66
N MET A 77 -29.41 15.77 1.65
CA MET A 77 -28.66 16.08 2.87
C MET A 77 -29.36 17.19 3.67
N GLN A 78 -29.87 18.22 2.99
CA GLN A 78 -30.57 19.33 3.61
C GLN A 78 -31.88 18.88 4.29
N ALA A 79 -32.56 17.88 3.73
CA ALA A 79 -33.77 17.28 4.30
C ALA A 79 -33.53 16.53 5.63
N GLN A 80 -32.27 16.36 6.06
CA GLN A 80 -31.88 15.65 7.28
C GLN A 80 -31.22 16.60 8.30
N PRO A 81 -31.99 17.50 8.92
CA PRO A 81 -31.45 18.52 9.81
C PRO A 81 -30.75 17.90 11.01
N GLY A 82 -29.53 18.38 11.25
CA GLY A 82 -28.70 17.95 12.36
C GLY A 82 -27.83 16.72 12.09
N SER A 83 -27.82 16.21 10.86
CA SER A 83 -27.00 15.06 10.46
C SER A 83 -25.73 15.46 9.71
N TYR A 84 -25.83 16.34 8.70
CA TYR A 84 -24.71 16.71 7.82
C TYR A 84 -24.28 18.15 8.03
N TYR A 85 -22.99 18.36 8.28
CA TYR A 85 -22.36 19.68 8.37
C TYR A 85 -21.15 19.71 7.44
N ILE A 86 -21.39 20.05 6.17
CA ILE A 86 -20.33 20.16 5.16
C ILE A 86 -19.87 21.61 5.08
N MET A 87 -18.58 21.82 5.30
CA MET A 87 -17.96 23.12 5.40
C MET A 87 -16.92 23.29 4.30
N VAL A 88 -16.86 24.49 3.74
CA VAL A 88 -15.89 24.88 2.71
C VAL A 88 -15.06 26.07 3.17
N ILE A 89 -13.85 26.17 2.64
CA ILE A 89 -13.03 27.39 2.68
C ILE A 89 -12.87 27.88 1.25
N GLU A 90 -13.20 29.15 1.03
CA GLU A 90 -13.03 29.84 -0.22
C GLU A 90 -11.80 30.76 -0.20
N ASP A 91 -11.13 30.87 -1.34
CA ASP A 91 -10.11 31.89 -1.63
C ASP A 91 -10.73 33.00 -2.48
N ALA A 92 -10.92 34.19 -1.89
CA ALA A 92 -11.53 35.33 -2.56
C ALA A 92 -10.68 35.89 -3.73
N ALA A 93 -9.40 35.52 -3.83
CA ALA A 93 -8.55 35.94 -4.94
C ALA A 93 -8.79 35.11 -6.21
N ARG A 94 -9.42 33.94 -6.11
CA ARG A 94 -9.68 33.07 -7.25
C ARG A 94 -10.97 33.45 -7.98
N LYS A 95 -10.87 33.56 -9.31
CA LYS A 95 -12.02 33.79 -10.19
C LYS A 95 -12.76 32.49 -10.56
N GLU A 96 -12.03 31.38 -10.58
CA GLU A 96 -12.54 30.03 -10.85
C GLU A 96 -12.02 29.09 -9.76
N ASN A 97 -12.79 28.07 -9.41
CA ASN A 97 -12.45 27.12 -8.34
C ASN A 97 -12.11 27.83 -7.01
N ALA A 98 -13.00 28.73 -6.61
CA ALA A 98 -12.88 29.52 -5.38
C ALA A 98 -12.88 28.64 -4.13
N VAL A 99 -13.60 27.52 -4.11
CA VAL A 99 -13.54 26.54 -3.04
C VAL A 99 -12.19 25.81 -3.10
N VAL A 100 -11.40 25.97 -2.05
CA VAL A 100 -10.01 25.47 -1.96
C VAL A 100 -9.80 24.45 -0.86
N ALA A 101 -10.75 24.31 0.05
CA ALA A 101 -10.78 23.23 1.02
C ALA A 101 -12.21 22.85 1.38
N THR A 102 -12.41 21.59 1.74
CA THR A 102 -13.70 21.05 2.17
C THR A 102 -13.51 19.99 3.24
N GLY A 103 -14.51 19.86 4.11
CA GLY A 103 -14.63 18.80 5.10
C GLY A 103 -16.06 18.64 5.58
N ALA A 104 -16.41 17.42 5.96
CA ALA A 104 -17.72 17.09 6.47
C ALA A 104 -17.65 16.64 7.92
N LEU A 105 -18.69 16.97 8.68
CA LEU A 105 -19.01 16.33 9.95
C LEU A 105 -20.38 15.65 9.80
N ILE A 106 -20.42 14.35 10.05
CA ILE A 106 -21.64 13.56 10.13
C ILE A 106 -21.94 13.24 11.59
N VAL A 107 -23.13 13.59 12.07
CA VAL A 107 -23.51 13.36 13.47
C VAL A 107 -24.40 12.13 13.58
N GLU A 108 -23.84 11.09 14.21
CA GLU A 108 -24.54 9.84 14.47
C GLU A 108 -25.20 9.86 15.86
N ARG A 109 -26.49 9.51 15.91
CA ARG A 109 -27.25 9.37 17.17
C ARG A 109 -27.13 7.94 17.69
N LYS A 110 -26.85 7.78 18.98
CA LYS A 110 -26.67 6.46 19.61
C LYS A 110 -27.58 6.28 20.81
N PHE A 111 -27.97 5.03 21.11
CA PHE A 111 -28.63 4.70 22.37
C PHE A 111 -27.66 4.71 23.56
N ILE A 112 -26.42 4.27 23.33
CA ILE A 112 -25.34 4.28 24.32
C ILE A 112 -24.96 5.72 24.72
N HIS A 113 -24.27 5.86 25.85
CA HIS A 113 -23.94 7.16 26.45
C HIS A 113 -25.18 8.04 26.68
N SER A 114 -26.25 7.43 27.18
CA SER A 114 -27.50 8.12 27.56
C SER A 114 -28.13 8.91 26.41
N LEU A 115 -28.40 8.21 25.29
CA LEU A 115 -28.91 8.82 24.06
C LEU A 115 -27.92 9.83 23.44
N GLY A 116 -26.61 9.53 23.55
CA GLY A 116 -25.53 10.41 23.12
C GLY A 116 -25.35 10.51 21.61
N LYS A 117 -24.48 11.43 21.18
CA LYS A 117 -24.13 11.66 19.77
C LYS A 117 -22.62 11.55 19.53
N VAL A 118 -22.23 11.02 18.38
CA VAL A 118 -20.83 10.96 17.92
C VAL A 118 -20.69 11.75 16.64
N GLY A 119 -19.69 12.62 16.57
CA GLY A 119 -19.28 13.28 15.34
C GLY A 119 -18.30 12.40 14.57
N HIS A 120 -18.50 12.26 13.26
CA HIS A 120 -17.58 11.60 12.33
C HIS A 120 -17.09 12.64 11.34
N ILE A 121 -15.79 12.95 11.36
CA ILE A 121 -15.19 13.86 10.40
C ILE A 121 -14.82 13.06 9.14
N GLU A 122 -15.33 13.51 7.99
CA GLU A 122 -15.18 12.87 6.69
C GLU A 122 -14.70 13.87 5.63
N ASP A 123 -14.23 13.35 4.49
CA ASP A 123 -13.99 14.10 3.25
C ASP A 123 -13.12 15.36 3.39
N ILE A 124 -12.07 15.28 4.22
CA ILE A 124 -11.09 16.36 4.42
C ILE A 124 -10.18 16.48 3.19
N ALA A 125 -10.35 17.58 2.43
CA ALA A 125 -9.58 17.87 1.24
C ALA A 125 -9.12 19.34 1.21
N VAL A 126 -7.91 19.57 0.72
CA VAL A 126 -7.34 20.91 0.46
C VAL A 126 -6.64 20.88 -0.89
N ALA A 127 -7.02 21.80 -1.78
CA ALA A 127 -6.42 21.96 -3.10
C ALA A 127 -4.88 22.00 -3.01
N GLN A 128 -4.19 21.29 -3.91
CA GLN A 128 -2.76 21.01 -3.78
C GLN A 128 -1.90 22.28 -3.67
N ASP A 129 -2.22 23.32 -4.43
CA ASP A 129 -1.54 24.62 -4.41
C ASP A 129 -1.92 25.52 -3.20
N GLN A 130 -2.83 25.04 -2.36
CA GLN A 130 -3.34 25.71 -1.16
C GLN A 130 -2.93 24.98 0.13
N GLN A 131 -2.27 23.82 0.01
CA GLN A 131 -1.73 23.06 1.13
C GLN A 131 -0.60 23.81 1.85
N GLY A 132 -0.33 23.46 3.11
CA GLY A 132 0.68 24.13 3.94
C GLY A 132 0.24 25.46 4.57
N LYS A 133 -0.86 26.06 4.11
CA LYS A 133 -1.41 27.35 4.61
C LYS A 133 -2.31 27.23 5.85
N LYS A 134 -2.23 26.11 6.58
CA LYS A 134 -3.06 25.77 7.76
C LYS A 134 -4.57 25.65 7.51
N LEU A 135 -5.06 25.70 6.27
CA LEU A 135 -6.48 25.59 5.96
C LEU A 135 -7.11 24.30 6.49
N GLY A 136 -6.46 23.15 6.25
CA GLY A 136 -6.92 21.86 6.79
C GLY A 136 -6.97 21.84 8.32
N LEU A 137 -6.01 22.46 9.01
CA LEU A 137 -6.04 22.57 10.47
C LEU A 137 -7.27 23.37 10.95
N ARG A 138 -7.57 24.50 10.29
CA ARG A 138 -8.75 25.32 10.62
C ARG A 138 -10.05 24.57 10.36
N LEU A 139 -10.11 23.82 9.26
CA LEU A 139 -11.26 23.00 8.92
C LEU A 139 -11.54 21.94 10.01
N ILE A 140 -10.51 21.21 10.48
CA ILE A 140 -10.67 20.24 11.59
C ILE A 140 -11.14 20.94 12.86
N GLN A 141 -10.52 22.07 13.23
CA GLN A 141 -10.91 22.83 14.42
C GLN A 141 -12.36 23.30 14.37
N ALA A 142 -12.82 23.75 13.19
CA ALA A 142 -14.18 24.21 13.00
C ALA A 142 -15.19 23.05 13.08
N LEU A 143 -14.91 21.91 12.44
CA LEU A 143 -15.78 20.73 12.49
C LEU A 143 -15.86 20.16 13.91
N ASP A 144 -14.75 20.10 14.64
CA ASP A 144 -14.74 19.63 16.03
C ASP A 144 -15.51 20.60 16.96
N HIS A 145 -15.41 21.90 16.72
CA HIS A 145 -16.24 22.90 17.41
C HIS A 145 -17.73 22.70 17.12
N VAL A 146 -18.13 22.43 15.87
CA VAL A 146 -19.51 22.13 15.52
C VAL A 146 -19.97 20.88 16.26
N ALA A 147 -19.20 19.80 16.26
CA ALA A 147 -19.52 18.55 16.94
C ALA A 147 -19.77 18.77 18.45
N ALA A 148 -18.89 19.51 19.12
CA ALA A 148 -19.06 19.86 20.53
C ALA A 148 -20.30 20.73 20.76
N SER A 149 -20.51 21.75 19.92
CA SER A 149 -21.62 22.71 20.04
C SER A 149 -22.99 22.05 19.84
N VAL A 150 -23.06 21.04 18.99
CA VAL A 150 -24.29 20.26 18.80
C VAL A 150 -24.41 19.11 19.80
N GLY A 151 -23.48 18.95 20.75
CA GLY A 151 -23.59 18.00 21.86
C GLY A 151 -23.11 16.58 21.55
N CYS A 152 -22.14 16.41 20.65
CA CYS A 152 -21.42 15.14 20.53
C CYS A 152 -20.50 14.92 21.74
N TYR A 153 -20.49 13.71 22.30
CA TYR A 153 -19.60 13.39 23.43
C TYR A 153 -18.17 13.06 22.97
N LYS A 154 -17.98 12.80 21.68
CA LYS A 154 -16.68 12.67 21.02
C LYS A 154 -16.81 12.90 19.52
N THR A 155 -15.69 13.25 18.91
CA THR A 155 -15.49 13.29 17.45
C THR A 155 -14.46 12.23 17.08
N ILE A 156 -14.72 11.46 16.02
CA ILE A 156 -13.79 10.46 15.48
C ILE A 156 -13.61 10.66 13.97
N LEU A 157 -12.54 10.09 13.45
CA LEU A 157 -12.21 10.04 12.03
C LEU A 157 -11.26 8.88 11.79
N ASP A 158 -11.23 8.42 10.55
CA ASP A 158 -10.26 7.45 10.08
C ASP A 158 -9.18 8.15 9.23
N CYS A 159 -7.95 7.65 9.34
CA CYS A 159 -6.83 8.21 8.60
C CYS A 159 -5.76 7.16 8.27
N SER A 160 -4.99 7.44 7.23
CA SER A 160 -3.81 6.65 6.90
C SER A 160 -2.66 6.96 7.85
N GLU A 161 -1.68 6.07 7.92
CA GLU A 161 -0.46 6.36 8.69
C GLU A 161 0.31 7.59 8.16
N ALA A 162 0.15 7.94 6.88
CA ALA A 162 0.87 9.06 6.26
C ALA A 162 0.36 10.44 6.75
N ASN A 163 -0.91 10.54 7.13
CA ASN A 163 -1.54 11.78 7.60
C ASN A 163 -1.89 11.76 9.10
N GLU A 164 -1.62 10.68 9.83
CA GLU A 164 -1.80 10.60 11.29
C GLU A 164 -1.12 11.78 12.02
N GLY A 165 0.10 12.15 11.62
CA GLY A 165 0.84 13.27 12.22
C GLY A 165 0.18 14.64 12.02
N PHE A 166 -0.68 14.81 10.99
CA PHE A 166 -1.50 16.01 10.83
C PHE A 166 -2.65 16.02 11.86
N TYR A 167 -3.35 14.90 12.05
CA TYR A 167 -4.45 14.80 13.01
C TYR A 167 -3.98 14.91 14.47
N ILE A 168 -2.78 14.40 14.79
CA ILE A 168 -2.15 14.64 16.10
C ILE A 168 -1.95 16.14 16.36
N LYS A 169 -1.49 16.90 15.35
CA LYS A 169 -1.35 18.38 15.46
C LYS A 169 -2.70 19.09 15.59
N CYS A 170 -3.79 18.47 15.16
CA CYS A 170 -5.14 18.98 15.34
C CYS A 170 -5.74 18.67 16.72
N GLY A 171 -5.03 17.91 17.58
CA GLY A 171 -5.49 17.54 18.92
C GLY A 171 -6.15 16.16 19.01
N PHE A 172 -6.19 15.40 17.91
CA PHE A 172 -6.71 14.03 17.91
C PHE A 172 -5.64 13.05 18.41
N ARG A 173 -6.09 11.88 18.87
CA ARG A 173 -5.23 10.75 19.27
C ARG A 173 -5.74 9.46 18.65
N ARG A 174 -4.83 8.52 18.40
CA ARG A 174 -5.20 7.19 17.91
C ARG A 174 -6.13 6.48 18.91
N ALA A 175 -7.26 5.99 18.44
CA ALA A 175 -8.31 5.41 19.29
C ALA A 175 -8.80 4.03 18.83
N GLY A 176 -8.31 3.51 17.71
CA GLY A 176 -8.75 2.24 17.14
C GLY A 176 -8.05 1.89 15.82
N LEU A 177 -8.61 0.90 15.13
CA LEU A 177 -8.25 0.52 13.77
C LEU A 177 -9.52 0.59 12.92
N GLU A 178 -9.46 1.30 11.80
CA GLU A 178 -10.46 1.22 10.75
C GLU A 178 -10.42 -0.19 10.14
N MET A 179 -11.60 -0.78 9.94
CA MET A 179 -11.76 -2.06 9.26
C MET A 179 -12.71 -1.88 8.09
N ALA A 180 -12.24 -2.17 6.87
CA ALA A 180 -13.04 -2.00 5.66
C ALA A 180 -13.42 -3.35 5.03
N HIS A 181 -14.67 -3.46 4.59
CA HIS A 181 -15.14 -4.52 3.71
C HIS A 181 -15.78 -3.88 2.47
N TYR A 182 -15.07 -3.92 1.35
CA TYR A 182 -15.52 -3.31 0.11
C TYR A 182 -16.47 -4.25 -0.62
N HIS A 183 -17.68 -3.77 -0.95
CA HIS A 183 -18.65 -4.50 -1.76
C HIS A 183 -18.36 -4.31 -3.26
N GLU A 184 -18.47 -5.37 -4.05
CA GLU A 184 -18.36 -5.24 -5.51
C GLU A 184 -19.58 -4.51 -6.08
N GLY A 185 -19.44 -3.22 -6.39
CA GLY A 185 -20.41 -2.48 -7.20
C GLY A 185 -20.34 -2.88 -8.68
N PRO A 186 -21.32 -2.45 -9.53
CA PRO A 186 -21.21 -2.61 -10.97
C PRO A 186 -19.99 -1.82 -11.46
N LYS A 187 -18.85 -2.51 -11.59
CA LYS A 187 -17.63 -1.97 -12.16
C LYS A 187 -17.95 -1.53 -13.59
N SER A 188 -17.81 -0.24 -13.89
CA SER A 188 -17.56 0.20 -15.26
C SER A 188 -16.46 -0.69 -15.83
N LYS A 189 -16.80 -1.47 -16.85
CA LYS A 189 -15.99 -2.60 -17.32
C LYS A 189 -14.59 -2.15 -17.70
N VAL A 190 -13.63 -2.44 -16.83
CA VAL A 190 -12.28 -2.84 -17.26
C VAL A 190 -12.17 -4.31 -16.91
N THR A 191 -12.31 -5.16 -17.93
CA THR A 191 -12.36 -6.61 -17.79
C THR A 191 -10.98 -7.16 -17.47
N LEU A 192 -10.78 -7.58 -16.23
CA LEU A 192 -9.86 -8.66 -15.88
C LEU A 192 -10.58 -9.55 -14.88
N THR A 193 -11.05 -10.72 -15.32
CA THR A 193 -11.67 -11.74 -14.47
C THR A 193 -10.59 -12.50 -13.69
N PRO A 194 -10.60 -12.54 -12.34
CA PRO A 194 -9.77 -13.45 -11.57
C PRO A 194 -10.57 -14.68 -11.09
N THR A 195 -9.92 -15.84 -11.08
CA THR A 195 -10.41 -17.12 -10.59
C THR A 195 -10.40 -17.18 -9.04
N PRO A 196 -11.27 -17.98 -8.39
CA PRO A 196 -11.52 -17.99 -6.94
C PRO A 196 -10.31 -18.29 -6.04
N GLN A 197 -9.26 -18.91 -6.57
CA GLN A 197 -8.06 -19.28 -5.79
C GLN A 197 -7.20 -18.05 -5.39
N LYS A 198 -7.29 -16.94 -6.12
CA LYS A 198 -6.43 -15.76 -5.89
C LYS A 198 -6.80 -14.95 -4.63
N GLU A 199 -8.00 -15.12 -4.09
CA GLU A 199 -8.49 -14.26 -3.00
C GLU A 199 -7.96 -14.70 -1.62
N GLU A 200 -7.72 -16.00 -1.44
CA GLU A 200 -7.15 -16.56 -0.20
C GLU A 200 -5.63 -16.34 -0.11
N GLU A 201 -4.93 -16.37 -1.25
CA GLU A 201 -3.51 -15.99 -1.35
C GLU A 201 -3.28 -14.51 -1.06
N ARG A 202 -4.21 -13.64 -1.47
CA ARG A 202 -4.14 -12.19 -1.30
C ARG A 202 -4.26 -11.74 0.16
N LYS A 203 -4.88 -12.55 1.03
CA LYS A 203 -5.03 -12.27 2.48
C LYS A 203 -3.79 -12.63 3.31
N LYS A 204 -2.80 -13.36 2.77
CA LYS A 204 -1.79 -14.03 3.60
C LYS A 204 -0.46 -13.30 3.81
N MET A 205 -0.04 -12.31 3.02
CA MET A 205 1.29 -11.68 3.20
C MET A 205 1.49 -10.34 2.49
N GLY A 206 1.59 -9.24 3.24
CA GLY A 206 1.88 -7.89 2.70
C GLY A 206 0.87 -7.41 1.64
N ILE A 207 0.86 -6.12 1.31
CA ILE A 207 -0.02 -5.65 0.23
C ILE A 207 0.72 -5.89 -1.08
N SER A 208 0.18 -6.76 -1.95
CA SER A 208 0.74 -7.07 -3.26
C SER A 208 -0.10 -6.43 -4.38
N TYR A 209 0.57 -5.98 -5.44
CA TYR A 209 -0.04 -5.39 -6.62
C TYR A 209 0.60 -5.98 -7.89
N ASP A 210 -0.15 -5.99 -8.99
CA ASP A 210 0.36 -6.47 -10.29
C ASP A 210 1.26 -5.42 -10.98
N ALA A 211 1.17 -4.15 -10.56
CA ALA A 211 1.87 -3.04 -11.17
C ALA A 211 2.29 -1.98 -10.13
N LEU A 212 3.32 -1.22 -10.48
CA LEU A 212 3.82 -0.09 -9.69
C LEU A 212 2.96 1.14 -9.93
N SER A 213 2.30 1.64 -8.87
CA SER A 213 1.54 2.89 -8.93
C SER A 213 2.44 4.12 -8.91
N ASP A 214 1.92 5.26 -9.38
CA ASP A 214 2.65 6.53 -9.39
C ASP A 214 3.15 6.93 -7.99
N ASN A 215 2.33 6.74 -6.96
CA ASN A 215 2.73 7.03 -5.58
C ASN A 215 3.93 6.19 -5.13
N LEU A 216 3.92 4.89 -5.45
CA LEU A 216 5.01 3.97 -5.09
C LEU A 216 6.26 4.22 -5.94
N ARG A 217 6.10 4.57 -7.22
CA ARG A 217 7.18 5.02 -8.11
C ARG A 217 7.89 6.23 -7.50
N ASP A 218 7.14 7.29 -7.22
CA ASP A 218 7.70 8.54 -6.72
C ASP A 218 8.35 8.33 -5.34
N TRP A 219 7.77 7.47 -4.51
CA TRP A 219 8.39 7.08 -3.24
C TRP A 219 9.69 6.29 -3.41
N ALA A 220 9.75 5.35 -4.35
CA ALA A 220 10.94 4.54 -4.61
C ALA A 220 12.10 5.40 -5.13
N LEU A 221 11.82 6.34 -6.05
CA LEU A 221 12.81 7.25 -6.62
C LEU A 221 13.40 8.25 -5.60
N ARG A 222 12.72 8.49 -4.48
CA ARG A 222 13.23 9.34 -3.38
C ARG A 222 14.23 8.64 -2.46
N GLN A 223 14.33 7.31 -2.50
CA GLN A 223 15.22 6.59 -1.59
C GLN A 223 16.67 6.77 -2.04
N SER A 224 17.59 7.03 -1.10
CA SER A 224 19.02 7.25 -1.43
C SER A 224 19.75 5.98 -1.87
N VAL A 225 19.20 4.81 -1.54
CA VAL A 225 19.77 3.49 -1.85
C VAL A 225 18.64 2.53 -2.24
N PHE A 226 18.93 1.66 -3.20
CA PHE A 226 18.12 0.50 -3.52
C PHE A 226 18.99 -0.76 -3.53
N PHE A 227 18.38 -1.92 -3.36
CA PHE A 227 19.08 -3.19 -3.29
C PHE A 227 18.63 -4.07 -4.45
N VAL A 228 19.57 -4.78 -5.05
CA VAL A 228 19.29 -5.73 -6.13
C VAL A 228 19.70 -7.12 -5.67
N ALA A 229 18.72 -7.99 -5.53
CA ALA A 229 18.93 -9.40 -5.21
C ALA A 229 18.77 -10.26 -6.47
N SER A 230 19.68 -11.22 -6.66
CA SER A 230 19.64 -12.17 -7.76
C SER A 230 20.29 -13.49 -7.32
N ALA A 231 19.90 -14.59 -7.94
CA ALA A 231 20.46 -15.91 -7.62
C ALA A 231 20.66 -16.71 -8.90
N PRO A 232 21.76 -17.48 -9.00
CA PRO A 232 21.95 -18.41 -10.09
C PRO A 232 21.04 -19.64 -9.89
N LEU A 233 20.81 -20.40 -10.96
CA LEU A 233 20.22 -21.74 -10.88
C LEU A 233 21.19 -22.72 -10.25
N ARG A 234 22.51 -22.46 -10.37
CA ARG A 234 23.59 -23.31 -9.86
C ARG A 234 24.46 -22.55 -8.88
N GLY A 235 24.74 -23.15 -7.74
CA GLY A 235 25.57 -22.56 -6.69
C GLY A 235 24.82 -22.48 -5.36
N ARG A 236 25.52 -22.01 -4.34
CA ARG A 236 25.02 -21.99 -2.96
C ARG A 236 24.76 -20.59 -2.41
N HIS A 237 25.33 -19.57 -3.03
CA HIS A 237 25.23 -18.20 -2.55
C HIS A 237 24.17 -17.44 -3.35
N ILE A 238 23.56 -16.44 -2.70
CA ILE A 238 22.61 -15.51 -3.27
C ILE A 238 23.28 -14.15 -3.29
N ASN A 239 23.21 -13.44 -4.41
CA ASN A 239 23.77 -12.09 -4.52
C ASN A 239 22.76 -11.05 -4.02
N VAL A 240 23.24 -10.09 -3.23
CA VAL A 240 22.49 -8.90 -2.82
C VAL A 240 23.43 -7.70 -2.91
N SER A 241 23.12 -6.77 -3.80
CA SER A 241 23.98 -5.60 -4.07
C SER A 241 23.25 -4.30 -3.70
N PRO A 242 23.71 -3.53 -2.70
CA PRO A 242 23.25 -2.16 -2.51
C PRO A 242 23.77 -1.27 -3.66
N LYS A 243 22.90 -0.39 -4.16
CA LYS A 243 23.17 0.54 -5.26
C LYS A 243 22.76 1.94 -4.81
N GLY A 244 23.68 2.89 -4.92
CA GLY A 244 23.45 4.31 -4.65
C GLY A 244 23.24 5.12 -5.93
N LEU A 245 23.16 6.45 -5.77
CA LEU A 245 22.95 7.41 -6.86
C LEU A 245 21.75 7.07 -7.76
N PRO A 246 20.55 6.86 -7.20
CA PRO A 246 19.37 6.50 -8.00
C PRO A 246 19.00 7.60 -8.99
N GLU A 247 19.28 8.87 -8.68
CA GLU A 247 19.04 9.99 -9.59
C GLU A 247 19.81 9.88 -10.91
N SER A 248 21.02 9.31 -10.90
CA SER A 248 21.85 9.12 -12.10
C SER A 248 21.86 7.70 -12.65
N SER A 249 21.30 6.73 -11.91
CA SER A 249 21.38 5.32 -12.30
C SER A 249 20.03 4.64 -12.51
N LEU A 250 18.94 5.12 -11.92
CA LEU A 250 17.65 4.43 -11.90
C LEU A 250 16.58 5.21 -12.67
N ALA A 251 15.75 4.51 -13.44
CA ALA A 251 14.57 5.08 -14.07
C ALA A 251 13.40 4.09 -14.05
N VAL A 252 12.20 4.59 -13.73
CA VAL A 252 10.95 3.85 -13.88
C VAL A 252 10.35 4.24 -15.22
N LEU A 253 10.29 3.29 -16.14
CA LEU A 253 9.87 3.50 -17.53
C LEU A 253 8.36 3.31 -17.72
N GLY A 254 7.69 2.69 -16.75
CA GLY A 254 6.25 2.49 -16.74
C GLY A 254 5.80 1.68 -15.52
N PRO A 255 4.50 1.35 -15.42
CA PRO A 255 3.93 0.63 -14.28
C PRO A 255 4.53 -0.77 -14.08
N ASN A 256 5.07 -1.40 -15.14
CA ASN A 256 5.66 -2.73 -15.09
C ASN A 256 7.10 -2.78 -15.60
N GLN A 257 7.78 -1.64 -15.71
CA GLN A 257 9.14 -1.61 -16.25
C GLN A 257 10.02 -0.60 -15.52
N VAL A 258 11.18 -1.08 -15.09
CA VAL A 258 12.22 -0.28 -14.45
C VAL A 258 13.56 -0.66 -15.06
N ALA A 259 14.46 0.30 -15.16
CA ALA A 259 15.81 0.07 -15.66
C ALA A 259 16.82 0.76 -14.76
N TYR A 260 18.00 0.15 -14.62
CA TYR A 260 19.12 0.82 -13.97
C TYR A 260 20.43 0.64 -14.74
N VAL A 261 21.27 1.67 -14.66
CA VAL A 261 22.62 1.69 -15.23
C VAL A 261 23.57 0.99 -14.27
N ASP A 262 24.25 -0.04 -14.75
CA ASP A 262 25.34 -0.70 -14.05
C ASP A 262 26.67 -0.06 -14.45
N SER A 263 27.39 0.49 -13.47
CA SER A 263 28.72 1.08 -13.66
C SER A 263 29.84 0.12 -13.27
N MET A 264 31.07 0.50 -13.60
CA MET A 264 32.31 -0.18 -13.27
C MET A 264 32.35 -0.57 -11.78
N GLY A 265 32.66 -1.84 -11.55
CA GLY A 265 32.80 -2.44 -10.23
C GLY A 265 33.52 -3.79 -10.34
N SER A 266 33.94 -4.35 -9.21
CA SER A 266 34.78 -5.55 -9.15
C SER A 266 34.07 -6.86 -9.52
N GLY A 267 32.74 -6.91 -9.51
CA GLY A 267 31.96 -8.12 -9.81
C GLY A 267 30.78 -7.86 -10.75
N CYS A 268 30.16 -8.92 -11.25
CA CYS A 268 29.02 -8.86 -12.19
C CYS A 268 27.94 -9.93 -11.93
N GLU A 269 27.82 -10.43 -10.69
CA GLU A 269 26.87 -11.47 -10.27
C GLU A 269 25.45 -11.27 -10.84
N THR A 270 24.87 -10.07 -10.69
CA THR A 270 23.54 -9.79 -11.23
C THR A 270 23.47 -9.92 -12.75
N ILE A 271 24.49 -9.51 -13.49
CA ILE A 271 24.53 -9.67 -14.95
C ILE A 271 24.53 -11.16 -15.31
N CYS A 272 25.36 -11.97 -14.63
CA CYS A 272 25.43 -13.41 -14.84
C CYS A 272 24.09 -14.11 -14.54
N HIS A 273 23.48 -13.81 -13.39
CA HIS A 273 22.19 -14.40 -12.99
C HIS A 273 21.05 -14.00 -13.92
N VAL A 274 21.02 -12.73 -14.35
CA VAL A 274 20.02 -12.25 -15.30
C VAL A 274 20.17 -12.96 -16.64
N ARG A 275 21.39 -13.17 -17.13
CA ARG A 275 21.63 -13.91 -18.37
C ARG A 275 21.27 -15.39 -18.26
N GLU A 276 21.49 -16.01 -17.10
CA GLU A 276 21.19 -17.42 -16.89
C GLU A 276 19.68 -17.67 -16.76
N ASN A 277 18.99 -16.91 -15.92
CA ASN A 277 17.61 -17.22 -15.53
C ASN A 277 16.70 -15.99 -15.39
N GLY A 278 17.24 -14.78 -15.49
CA GLY A 278 16.47 -13.55 -15.46
C GLY A 278 15.90 -13.14 -14.10
N ARG A 279 16.01 -13.95 -13.04
CA ARG A 279 15.35 -13.66 -11.74
C ARG A 279 16.05 -12.54 -10.99
N VAL A 280 15.31 -11.46 -10.75
CA VAL A 280 15.81 -10.30 -9.99
C VAL A 280 14.72 -9.79 -9.06
N THR A 281 15.11 -9.36 -7.86
CA THR A 281 14.26 -8.56 -6.98
C THR A 281 14.94 -7.24 -6.69
N MET A 282 14.23 -6.13 -6.91
CA MET A 282 14.65 -4.83 -6.38
C MET A 282 13.97 -4.57 -5.05
N LEU A 283 14.71 -4.04 -4.08
CA LEU A 283 14.19 -3.64 -2.79
C LEU A 283 14.53 -2.17 -2.51
N PHE A 284 13.53 -1.45 -2.01
CA PHE A 284 13.66 -0.09 -1.51
C PHE A 284 13.21 -0.08 -0.04
N CYS A 285 13.89 0.66 0.81
CA CYS A 285 13.48 0.85 2.20
C CYS A 285 13.66 2.31 2.64
N SER A 286 12.76 2.77 3.50
CA SER A 286 12.86 4.09 4.13
C SER A 286 13.85 4.07 5.29
N PHE A 287 14.75 5.03 5.30
CA PHE A 287 15.52 5.42 6.49
C PHE A 287 14.94 6.66 7.18
N ASP A 288 13.78 7.16 6.73
CA ASP A 288 13.09 8.31 7.30
C ASP A 288 12.09 7.92 8.40
N LYS A 289 11.33 8.89 8.90
CA LYS A 289 10.35 8.71 9.99
C LYS A 289 9.25 7.67 9.68
N THR A 290 8.89 7.47 8.41
CA THR A 290 7.79 6.60 7.99
C THR A 290 8.33 5.26 7.47
N PRO A 291 8.24 4.17 8.25
CA PRO A 291 8.84 2.90 7.87
C PRO A 291 8.08 2.27 6.69
N ARG A 292 8.81 1.86 5.66
CA ARG A 292 8.26 1.15 4.50
C ARG A 292 9.36 0.36 3.80
N ILE A 293 9.00 -0.83 3.33
CA ILE A 293 9.79 -1.63 2.39
C ILE A 293 8.94 -1.89 1.16
N LEU A 294 9.50 -1.63 -0.03
CA LEU A 294 8.93 -1.97 -1.32
C LEU A 294 9.81 -3.02 -1.99
N ARG A 295 9.20 -4.09 -2.52
CA ARG A 295 9.85 -5.09 -3.36
C ARG A 295 9.23 -5.08 -4.74
N LEU A 296 10.08 -5.04 -5.76
CA LEU A 296 9.72 -5.28 -7.16
C LEU A 296 10.29 -6.64 -7.54
N TYR A 297 9.42 -7.60 -7.80
CA TYR A 297 9.80 -8.91 -8.32
C TYR A 297 9.79 -8.85 -9.84
N CYS A 298 10.94 -9.14 -10.44
CA CYS A 298 11.19 -8.86 -11.84
C CYS A 298 11.82 -10.04 -12.58
N THR A 299 11.61 -10.05 -13.89
CA THR A 299 12.50 -10.70 -14.84
C THR A 299 13.39 -9.66 -15.51
N GLY A 300 14.66 -9.96 -15.75
CA GLY A 300 15.63 -9.01 -16.26
C GLY A 300 16.19 -9.35 -17.64
N SER A 301 16.79 -8.34 -18.27
CA SER A 301 17.67 -8.46 -19.44
C SER A 301 18.85 -7.48 -19.31
N VAL A 302 19.96 -7.77 -19.98
CA VAL A 302 21.19 -6.96 -19.91
C VAL A 302 21.55 -6.45 -21.30
N THR A 303 21.76 -5.14 -21.42
CA THR A 303 22.29 -4.49 -22.64
C THR A 303 23.64 -3.87 -22.30
N GLU A 304 24.73 -4.39 -22.87
CA GLU A 304 26.08 -3.87 -22.65
C GLU A 304 26.36 -2.59 -23.44
N SER A 305 27.35 -1.80 -23.02
CA SER A 305 27.68 -0.49 -23.62
C SER A 305 28.18 -0.55 -25.07
N ASP A 306 28.61 -1.73 -25.54
CA ASP A 306 29.01 -1.96 -26.94
C ASP A 306 27.81 -2.22 -27.86
N ARG A 307 26.59 -2.32 -27.32
CA ARG A 307 25.37 -2.59 -28.08
C ARG A 307 24.69 -1.31 -28.55
N PRO A 308 24.20 -1.25 -29.81
CA PRO A 308 23.46 -0.09 -30.32
C PRO A 308 22.25 0.29 -29.43
N GLU A 309 21.59 -0.69 -28.84
CA GLU A 309 20.42 -0.52 -27.99
C GLU A 309 20.74 0.19 -26.67
N PHE A 310 22.01 0.22 -26.24
CA PHE A 310 22.44 0.84 -24.98
C PHE A 310 22.06 2.32 -24.93
N HIS A 311 22.39 3.09 -25.97
CA HIS A 311 22.04 4.51 -26.06
C HIS A 311 20.54 4.73 -26.15
N THR A 312 19.81 3.83 -26.82
CA THR A 312 18.34 3.88 -26.87
C THR A 312 17.74 3.74 -25.48
N TRP A 313 18.31 2.88 -24.63
CA TRP A 313 17.88 2.75 -23.25
C TRP A 313 18.22 3.97 -22.41
N LEU A 314 19.43 4.53 -22.52
CA LEU A 314 19.79 5.75 -21.80
C LEU A 314 18.86 6.92 -22.12
N GLN A 315 18.49 7.11 -23.40
CA GLN A 315 17.51 8.11 -23.81
C GLN A 315 16.16 7.90 -23.13
N LYS A 316 15.64 6.66 -23.13
CA LYS A 316 14.38 6.32 -22.44
C LYS A 316 14.44 6.59 -20.93
N MET A 317 15.63 6.48 -20.34
CA MET A 317 15.86 6.74 -18.93
C MET A 317 16.01 8.24 -18.61
N GLY A 318 15.92 9.12 -19.62
CA GLY A 318 16.12 10.57 -19.47
C GLY A 318 17.59 10.97 -19.48
N ASP A 319 18.35 10.38 -20.41
CA ASP A 319 19.79 10.66 -20.65
C ASP A 319 20.63 10.56 -19.37
N LYS A 320 20.37 9.52 -18.58
CA LYS A 320 21.10 9.23 -17.35
C LYS A 320 22.59 9.10 -17.63
N GLU A 321 23.40 9.90 -16.94
CA GLU A 321 24.85 9.85 -17.04
C GLU A 321 25.46 9.32 -15.73
N LEU A 322 26.07 8.14 -15.82
CA LEU A 322 26.82 7.55 -14.72
C LEU A 322 28.22 7.21 -15.23
N VAL A 323 29.24 7.83 -14.63
CA VAL A 323 30.63 7.59 -14.99
C VAL A 323 30.94 6.10 -14.90
N GLY A 324 31.55 5.55 -15.95
CA GLY A 324 31.91 4.13 -16.02
C GLY A 324 30.74 3.18 -16.32
N ALA A 325 29.61 3.66 -16.84
CA ALA A 325 28.50 2.82 -17.27
C ALA A 325 28.95 1.71 -18.25
N ARG A 326 28.66 0.46 -17.90
CA ARG A 326 29.03 -0.73 -18.70
C ARG A 326 27.85 -1.52 -19.21
N ALA A 327 26.69 -1.41 -18.57
CA ALA A 327 25.45 -2.05 -19.03
C ALA A 327 24.21 -1.31 -18.50
N VAL A 328 23.10 -1.43 -19.23
CA VAL A 328 21.75 -1.14 -18.71
C VAL A 328 21.07 -2.47 -18.41
N ILE A 329 20.53 -2.58 -17.20
CA ILE A 329 19.75 -3.74 -16.76
C ILE A 329 18.28 -3.34 -16.77
N VAL A 330 17.53 -3.94 -17.69
CA VAL A 330 16.10 -3.66 -17.89
C VAL A 330 15.30 -4.75 -17.20
N LEU A 331 14.38 -4.36 -16.33
CA LEU A 331 13.61 -5.25 -15.48
C LEU A 331 12.12 -5.08 -15.75
N ASN A 332 11.45 -6.19 -16.05
CA ASN A 332 10.01 -6.28 -16.20
C ASN A 332 9.41 -6.76 -14.87
N ILE A 333 8.57 -5.92 -14.27
CA ILE A 333 7.95 -6.15 -12.97
C ILE A 333 6.71 -7.02 -13.18
N PHE A 334 6.68 -8.18 -12.53
CA PHE A 334 5.50 -9.06 -12.52
C PHE A 334 4.76 -9.07 -11.19
N LYS A 335 5.37 -8.55 -10.12
CA LYS A 335 4.73 -8.39 -8.81
C LYS A 335 5.38 -7.27 -8.01
N VAL A 336 4.55 -6.45 -7.39
CA VAL A 336 4.96 -5.40 -6.44
C VAL A 336 4.48 -5.78 -5.06
N GLN A 337 5.31 -5.62 -4.03
CA GLN A 337 4.91 -5.91 -2.64
C GLN A 337 5.36 -4.80 -1.70
N VAL A 338 4.46 -4.37 -0.82
CA VAL A 338 4.71 -3.39 0.24
C VAL A 338 4.61 -4.06 1.61
N SER A 339 5.55 -3.72 2.49
CA SER A 339 5.59 -4.18 3.89
C SER A 339 6.03 -3.07 4.85
N CYS A 340 5.68 -3.22 6.13
CA CYS A 340 5.70 -2.13 7.10
C CYS A 340 7.10 -1.67 7.55
N GLY A 341 8.15 -2.48 7.39
CA GLY A 341 9.53 -2.06 7.68
C GLY A 341 9.81 -1.61 9.12
N PHE A 342 9.00 -2.01 10.11
CA PHE A 342 9.10 -1.50 11.50
C PHE A 342 10.45 -1.75 12.18
N GLY A 343 11.24 -2.72 11.70
CA GLY A 343 12.60 -2.99 12.18
C GLY A 343 13.72 -2.31 11.38
N VAL A 344 13.43 -1.64 10.27
CA VAL A 344 14.45 -0.88 9.52
C VAL A 344 14.83 0.36 10.34
N PRO A 345 16.11 0.68 10.56
CA PRO A 345 16.48 1.84 11.38
C PRO A 345 16.08 3.18 10.75
N LEU A 346 16.07 4.22 11.58
CA LEU A 346 15.97 5.62 11.18
C LEU A 346 17.38 6.18 11.03
N LEU A 347 17.68 6.88 9.93
CA LEU A 347 18.89 7.70 9.83
C LEU A 347 18.64 9.04 10.52
N ALA A 348 19.47 9.37 11.51
CA ALA A 348 19.42 10.61 12.27
C ALA A 348 20.79 11.25 12.35
N LEU A 349 20.85 12.49 12.85
CA LEU A 349 22.09 13.14 13.22
C LEU A 349 22.21 13.07 14.75
N ASP A 350 23.31 12.48 15.21
CA ASP A 350 23.71 12.51 16.60
C ASP A 350 24.41 13.83 16.90
N SER A 351 23.87 14.57 17.86
CA SER A 351 24.46 15.81 18.37
C SER A 351 25.09 15.51 19.73
N ASP A 352 26.20 14.78 19.71
CA ASP A 352 27.02 14.59 20.90
C ASP A 352 27.63 15.95 21.28
N PRO A 353 27.35 16.48 22.48
CA PRO A 353 27.87 17.79 22.91
C PRO A 353 29.41 17.85 23.04
N THR A 354 30.12 16.73 22.87
CA THR A 354 31.59 16.65 22.86
C THR A 354 32.21 16.65 21.46
N LEU A 355 31.38 16.59 20.40
CA LEU A 355 31.82 16.60 19.01
C LEU A 355 31.43 17.93 18.35
N ASP A 356 32.39 18.61 17.72
CA ASP A 356 32.16 19.91 17.06
C ASP A 356 31.20 19.84 15.85
N GLU A 357 30.89 18.64 15.33
CA GLU A 357 29.99 18.43 14.20
C GLU A 357 29.03 17.24 14.42
N PRO A 358 27.74 17.39 14.02
CA PRO A 358 26.75 16.31 14.13
C PRO A 358 27.11 15.13 13.22
N LYS A 359 27.06 13.91 13.77
CA LYS A 359 27.42 12.67 13.03
C LYS A 359 26.18 11.89 12.62
N PRO A 360 26.09 11.40 11.37
CA PRO A 360 24.99 10.52 10.98
C PRO A 360 25.03 9.20 11.76
N CYS A 361 23.89 8.81 12.33
CA CYS A 361 23.72 7.59 13.11
C CYS A 361 22.43 6.86 12.74
N LEU A 362 22.36 5.56 13.02
CA LEU A 362 21.16 4.75 12.84
C LEU A 362 20.48 4.55 14.20
N LEU A 363 19.24 5.03 14.33
CA LEU A 363 18.41 4.88 15.52
C LEU A 363 17.41 3.73 15.35
N THR A 364 17.24 2.94 16.41
CA THR A 364 16.23 1.87 16.48
C THR A 364 14.82 2.46 16.52
N ARG A 365 13.86 1.80 15.87
CA ARG A 365 12.44 2.15 15.98
C ARG A 365 11.78 1.33 17.09
N PRO A 366 11.05 1.94 18.04
CA PRO A 366 10.36 1.19 19.10
C PRO A 366 9.16 0.38 18.58
N ARG A 367 8.66 0.74 17.40
CA ARG A 367 7.38 0.25 16.84
C ARG A 367 7.27 -1.26 16.68
N LEU A 368 8.36 -1.96 16.34
CA LEU A 368 8.34 -3.42 16.22
C LEU A 368 8.18 -4.08 17.60
N GLU A 369 8.87 -3.57 18.62
CA GLU A 369 8.75 -4.07 20.00
C GLU A 369 7.38 -3.77 20.59
N GLU A 370 6.86 -2.57 20.38
CA GLU A 370 5.51 -2.18 20.81
C GLU A 370 4.44 -3.08 20.19
N PHE A 371 4.54 -3.34 18.89
CA PHE A 371 3.63 -4.25 18.19
C PHE A 371 3.71 -5.69 18.75
N ALA A 372 4.92 -6.19 18.99
CA ALA A 372 5.12 -7.52 19.56
C ALA A 372 4.55 -7.63 20.98
N ARG A 373 4.81 -6.64 21.85
CA ARG A 373 4.24 -6.58 23.21
C ARG A 373 2.71 -6.57 23.17
N TYR A 374 2.13 -5.72 22.32
CA TYR A 374 0.69 -5.64 22.15
C TYR A 374 0.04 -6.98 21.77
N ALA A 375 0.66 -7.73 20.84
CA ALA A 375 0.15 -9.04 20.44
C ALA A 375 0.27 -10.09 21.55
N VAL A 376 1.37 -10.04 22.33
CA VAL A 376 1.62 -10.94 23.46
C VAL A 376 0.63 -10.67 24.60
N ASP A 377 0.45 -9.41 24.99
CA ASP A 377 -0.40 -9.00 26.12
C ASP A 377 -1.87 -9.38 25.91
N ARG A 378 -2.30 -9.52 24.64
CA ARG A 378 -3.66 -9.95 24.27
C ARG A 378 -3.79 -11.43 23.97
N GLY A 379 -2.71 -12.21 24.06
CA GLY A 379 -2.70 -13.63 23.69
C GLY A 379 -2.94 -13.90 22.20
N GLN A 380 -2.74 -12.90 21.33
CA GLN A 380 -3.05 -12.96 19.89
C GLN A 380 -1.87 -13.46 19.04
N THR A 381 -0.72 -13.77 19.65
CA THR A 381 0.51 -14.16 18.97
C THR A 381 0.32 -15.37 18.05
N LEU A 382 -0.35 -16.42 18.53
CA LEU A 382 -0.51 -17.67 17.77
C LEU A 382 -1.48 -17.48 16.58
N GLU A 383 -2.58 -16.76 16.77
CA GLU A 383 -3.52 -16.41 15.70
C GLU A 383 -2.83 -15.58 14.60
N HIS A 384 -2.01 -14.60 15.02
CA HIS A 384 -1.22 -13.81 14.08
C HIS A 384 -0.23 -14.69 13.29
N GLN A 385 0.50 -15.58 13.97
CA GLN A 385 1.44 -16.49 13.31
C GLN A 385 0.75 -17.47 12.35
N GLN A 386 -0.42 -18.00 12.71
CA GLN A 386 -1.23 -18.85 11.82
C GLN A 386 -1.57 -18.11 10.53
N LYS A 387 -2.04 -16.87 10.64
CA LYS A 387 -2.50 -16.08 9.50
C LYS A 387 -1.37 -15.65 8.58
N TRP A 388 -0.23 -15.24 9.13
CA TRP A 388 0.84 -14.54 8.39
C TRP A 388 2.14 -15.34 8.27
N ASN A 389 2.31 -16.45 8.98
CA ASN A 389 3.61 -17.16 9.02
C ASN A 389 3.48 -18.66 8.75
N SER A 390 2.33 -19.14 8.28
CA SER A 390 2.13 -20.55 7.93
C SER A 390 2.83 -20.95 6.63
N SER A 391 3.09 -20.01 5.71
CA SER A 391 3.69 -20.30 4.40
C SER A 391 4.43 -19.09 3.81
N SER A 392 5.36 -19.34 2.88
CA SER A 392 6.06 -18.34 2.09
C SER A 392 5.20 -17.82 0.93
N LEU A 393 5.73 -16.83 0.20
CA LEU A 393 5.11 -16.34 -1.05
C LEU A 393 5.11 -17.38 -2.17
N ASP A 394 6.02 -18.34 -2.11
CA ASP A 394 6.16 -19.43 -3.07
C ASP A 394 5.39 -20.69 -2.60
N GLY A 395 4.58 -20.57 -1.55
CA GLY A 395 3.79 -21.68 -1.00
C GLY A 395 4.56 -22.65 -0.10
N LEU A 396 5.84 -22.37 0.18
CA LEU A 396 6.65 -23.23 1.05
C LEU A 396 6.13 -23.18 2.49
N PRO A 397 6.01 -24.31 3.19
CA PRO A 397 5.63 -24.35 4.60
C PRO A 397 6.50 -23.43 5.48
N GLY A 398 5.84 -22.65 6.34
CA GLY A 398 6.45 -21.68 7.26
C GLY A 398 6.63 -22.21 8.69
N LEU A 399 6.24 -21.41 9.69
CA LEU A 399 6.39 -21.75 11.10
C LEU A 399 5.61 -23.02 11.47
N HIS A 400 6.28 -24.00 12.06
CA HIS A 400 5.66 -25.25 12.50
C HIS A 400 4.58 -25.04 13.57
N THR A 401 4.74 -24.03 14.43
CA THR A 401 3.72 -23.64 15.43
C THR A 401 2.45 -23.13 14.75
N ALA A 402 2.60 -22.27 13.74
CA ALA A 402 1.49 -21.77 12.93
C ALA A 402 0.78 -22.89 12.17
N LEU A 403 1.54 -23.80 11.55
CA LEU A 403 1.01 -24.95 10.82
C LEU A 403 0.20 -25.87 11.73
N ARG A 404 0.76 -26.29 12.88
CA ARG A 404 0.04 -27.13 13.85
C ARG A 404 -1.24 -26.49 14.32
N ALA A 405 -1.18 -25.21 14.64
CA ALA A 405 -2.32 -24.50 15.20
C ALA A 405 -3.41 -24.23 14.14
N GLY A 406 -3.05 -24.21 12.85
CA GLY A 406 -3.98 -24.28 11.72
C GLY A 406 -4.44 -25.70 11.35
N GLY A 407 -4.10 -26.72 12.13
CA GLY A 407 -4.50 -28.12 11.87
C GLY A 407 -3.67 -28.86 10.80
N HIS A 408 -2.55 -28.28 10.34
CA HIS A 408 -1.68 -28.89 9.34
C HIS A 408 -0.62 -29.80 9.98
N SER A 409 -0.28 -30.88 9.28
CA SER A 409 0.79 -31.80 9.70
C SER A 409 2.16 -31.22 9.42
N VAL A 410 2.98 -31.11 10.47
CA VAL A 410 4.39 -30.69 10.37
C VAL A 410 5.22 -31.73 9.62
N PHE A 411 4.92 -33.02 9.82
CA PHE A 411 5.61 -34.09 9.10
C PHE A 411 5.46 -33.94 7.58
N TRP A 412 4.23 -33.65 7.11
CA TRP A 412 3.99 -33.40 5.69
C TRP A 412 4.68 -32.12 5.19
N ALA A 413 4.73 -31.07 6.00
CA ALA A 413 5.46 -29.85 5.68
C ALA A 413 6.98 -30.10 5.54
N GLU A 414 7.57 -30.87 6.44
CA GLU A 414 8.99 -31.26 6.37
C GLU A 414 9.28 -32.13 5.15
N CYS A 415 8.40 -33.09 4.84
CA CYS A 415 8.50 -33.88 3.61
C CYS A 415 8.41 -33.01 2.35
N MET A 416 7.49 -32.04 2.29
CA MET A 416 7.38 -31.11 1.15
C MET A 416 8.65 -30.28 0.97
N ASN A 417 9.15 -29.66 2.04
CA ASN A 417 10.40 -28.89 2.02
C ASN A 417 11.59 -29.75 1.54
N TRP A 418 11.65 -31.01 1.95
CA TRP A 418 12.71 -31.94 1.53
C TRP A 418 12.57 -32.36 0.06
N CYS A 419 11.36 -32.64 -0.42
CA CYS A 419 11.10 -32.97 -1.82
C CYS A 419 11.46 -31.81 -2.75
N ASP A 420 11.04 -30.58 -2.42
CA ASP A 420 11.35 -29.39 -3.22
C ASP A 420 12.86 -29.12 -3.29
N SER A 421 13.58 -29.39 -2.19
CA SER A 421 15.04 -29.25 -2.14
C SER A 421 15.78 -30.28 -3.01
N ASN A 422 15.26 -31.51 -3.15
CA ASN A 422 15.96 -32.61 -3.83
C ASN A 422 15.51 -32.85 -5.28
N VAL A 423 14.28 -32.48 -5.65
CA VAL A 423 13.81 -32.54 -7.05
C VAL A 423 14.54 -31.52 -7.93
N VAL A 424 14.86 -30.34 -7.38
CA VAL A 424 15.66 -29.33 -8.09
C VAL A 424 17.12 -29.79 -8.25
N CYS A 425 17.69 -30.51 -7.27
CA CYS A 425 19.07 -31.00 -7.34
C CYS A 425 19.25 -32.18 -8.32
N HIS A 426 18.28 -33.08 -8.43
CA HIS A 426 18.43 -34.26 -9.30
C HIS A 426 18.18 -33.99 -10.80
N ILE A 427 17.43 -32.94 -11.14
CA ILE A 427 17.27 -32.52 -12.54
C ILE A 427 18.55 -31.82 -13.05
N SER A 428 19.36 -31.20 -12.17
CA SER A 428 20.61 -30.56 -12.58
C SER A 428 21.77 -31.53 -12.84
N ASP A 429 21.77 -32.71 -12.21
CA ASP A 429 22.82 -33.73 -12.41
C ASP A 429 22.50 -34.69 -13.57
N ALA A 430 21.23 -34.86 -13.94
CA ALA A 430 20.80 -35.71 -15.04
C ALA A 430 20.52 -34.90 -16.32
N GLY A 431 21.56 -34.28 -16.88
CA GLY A 431 21.46 -33.31 -17.97
C GLY A 431 22.16 -33.63 -19.29
N GLN A 432 22.40 -34.90 -19.63
CA GLN A 432 22.57 -35.36 -21.02
C GLN A 432 21.66 -36.57 -21.28
N ALA A 433 20.33 -36.38 -21.28
CA ALA A 433 19.43 -37.29 -21.97
C ALA A 433 18.09 -36.61 -22.28
N LYS A 434 17.87 -36.43 -23.58
CA LYS A 434 16.62 -36.20 -24.35
C LYS A 434 15.35 -35.76 -23.61
N ARG A 435 14.84 -34.60 -24.07
CA ARG A 435 13.43 -34.18 -24.03
C ARG A 435 12.51 -35.35 -24.39
N GLN A 436 11.54 -35.64 -23.51
CA GLN A 436 10.28 -36.25 -23.92
C GLN A 436 9.15 -35.72 -23.03
N GLU A 437 8.19 -35.08 -23.68
CA GLU A 437 6.97 -34.54 -23.08
C GLU A 437 6.16 -35.68 -22.45
N HIS A 438 5.87 -35.61 -21.16
CA HIS A 438 4.73 -36.34 -20.58
C HIS A 438 3.98 -35.48 -19.59
N LYS A 439 2.68 -35.35 -19.87
CA LYS A 439 1.65 -34.70 -19.08
C LYS A 439 1.54 -35.30 -17.68
N ILE A 440 1.18 -34.42 -16.76
CA ILE A 440 0.73 -34.62 -15.37
C ILE A 440 -0.05 -35.93 -15.19
N ALA A 441 0.55 -36.91 -14.50
CA ALA A 441 -0.11 -37.98 -13.74
C ALA A 441 0.96 -38.81 -13.01
N GLY A 442 1.19 -38.60 -11.71
CA GLY A 442 2.22 -39.39 -11.03
C GLY A 442 2.52 -39.07 -9.57
N VAL A 443 1.52 -38.94 -8.70
CA VAL A 443 1.76 -38.94 -7.24
C VAL A 443 1.85 -40.38 -6.68
N LEU A 444 1.29 -41.36 -7.39
CA LEU A 444 1.27 -42.78 -6.98
C LEU A 444 2.61 -43.54 -7.16
N PRO A 445 3.39 -43.33 -8.25
CA PRO A 445 4.65 -44.07 -8.44
C PRO A 445 5.76 -43.63 -7.47
N ALA A 446 5.76 -42.36 -7.05
CA ALA A 446 6.75 -41.81 -6.13
C ALA A 446 6.63 -42.41 -4.72
N ILE A 447 5.41 -42.67 -4.24
CA ILE A 447 5.15 -43.31 -2.94
C ILE A 447 5.62 -44.77 -2.94
N ILE A 448 5.41 -45.49 -4.04
CA ILE A 448 5.86 -46.90 -4.18
C ILE A 448 7.40 -46.97 -4.22
N TYR A 449 8.05 -46.04 -4.94
CA TYR A 449 9.52 -45.94 -4.95
C TYR A 449 10.08 -45.58 -3.55
N PHE A 450 9.35 -44.74 -2.79
CA PHE A 450 9.71 -44.33 -1.43
C PHE A 450 9.67 -45.49 -0.43
N THR A 451 8.66 -46.37 -0.51
CA THR A 451 8.60 -47.58 0.35
C THR A 451 9.73 -48.56 0.06
N CYS A 452 10.19 -48.67 -1.19
CA CYS A 452 11.24 -49.62 -1.57
C CYS A 452 12.65 -49.12 -1.21
N SER A 453 12.92 -47.81 -1.30
CA SER A 453 14.26 -47.25 -1.09
C SER A 453 14.60 -46.95 0.39
N CYS A 454 13.60 -46.71 1.25
CA CYS A 454 13.82 -46.51 2.69
C CYS A 454 14.11 -47.81 3.46
N ALA A 455 13.67 -48.98 2.95
CA ALA A 455 13.93 -50.27 3.61
C ALA A 455 15.43 -50.64 3.62
N THR A 456 16.20 -50.14 2.66
CA THR A 456 17.63 -50.44 2.47
C THR A 456 18.58 -49.53 3.24
N THR A 457 18.13 -48.41 3.81
CA THR A 457 19.02 -47.40 4.45
C THR A 457 18.76 -47.16 5.94
N LEU A 458 17.82 -47.87 6.57
CA LEU A 458 17.51 -47.71 8.00
C LEU A 458 18.30 -48.70 8.89
N SER A 459 19.10 -48.15 9.83
CA SER A 459 19.96 -48.90 10.76
C SER A 459 19.27 -49.31 12.07
N SER A 460 18.05 -48.83 12.34
CA SER A 460 17.32 -49.06 13.61
C SER A 460 16.14 -50.03 13.45
N PRO A 461 16.07 -51.13 14.22
CA PRO A 461 14.94 -52.08 14.19
C PRO A 461 13.58 -51.46 14.55
N ARG A 462 13.57 -50.42 15.41
CA ARG A 462 12.34 -49.73 15.84
C ARG A 462 11.70 -48.90 14.73
N GLN A 463 12.51 -48.33 13.84
CA GLN A 463 12.02 -47.54 12.69
C GLN A 463 11.41 -48.43 11.61
N LYS A 464 11.94 -49.65 11.43
CA LYS A 464 11.38 -50.64 10.50
C LYS A 464 9.99 -51.13 10.93
N LEU A 465 9.79 -51.31 12.23
CA LEU A 465 8.50 -51.74 12.79
C LEU A 465 7.41 -50.67 12.63
N ALA A 466 7.73 -49.40 12.90
CA ALA A 466 6.78 -48.29 12.77
C ALA A 466 6.29 -48.07 11.33
N ILE A 467 7.13 -48.32 10.32
CA ILE A 467 6.76 -48.21 8.91
C ILE A 467 5.89 -49.40 8.47
N SER A 468 6.17 -50.60 8.97
CA SER A 468 5.34 -51.79 8.73
C SER A 468 3.93 -51.61 9.30
N ASP A 469 3.83 -51.07 10.51
CA ASP A 469 2.53 -50.82 11.17
C ASP A 469 1.74 -49.73 10.42
N ALA A 470 2.42 -48.65 9.98
CA ALA A 470 1.78 -47.61 9.16
C ALA A 470 1.28 -48.12 7.80
N PHE A 471 2.02 -49.05 7.17
CA PHE A 471 1.62 -49.67 5.91
C PHE A 471 0.42 -50.62 6.08
N ASN A 472 0.37 -51.37 7.18
CA ASN A 472 -0.77 -52.24 7.49
C ASN A 472 -2.03 -51.43 7.81
N VAL A 473 -1.91 -50.33 8.57
CA VAL A 473 -3.04 -49.42 8.84
C VAL A 473 -3.59 -48.81 7.56
N TYR A 474 -2.72 -48.43 6.60
CA TYR A 474 -3.14 -47.90 5.30
C TYR A 474 -3.83 -48.94 4.40
N GLN A 475 -3.39 -50.20 4.44
CA GLN A 475 -4.03 -51.32 3.73
C GLN A 475 -5.42 -51.65 4.32
N GLU A 476 -5.59 -51.56 5.63
CA GLU A 476 -6.88 -51.79 6.30
C GLU A 476 -7.87 -50.64 6.10
N THR A 477 -7.41 -49.39 5.93
CA THR A 477 -8.30 -48.24 5.67
C THR A 477 -8.77 -48.11 4.22
N ASN A 478 -8.13 -48.80 3.28
CA ASN A 478 -8.44 -48.72 1.83
C ASN A 478 -8.95 -50.06 1.25
N ARG A 479 -9.52 -50.93 2.08
CA ARG A 479 -10.24 -52.15 1.67
C ARG A 479 -11.75 -52.01 1.80
#